data_AF-A0A5E4WG69-F1
#
_entry.id   AF-A0A5E4WG69-F1
#
_cell.length_a   1.000
_cell.length_b   1.000
_cell.length_c   1.000
_cell.angle_alpha   90.00
_cell.angle_beta   90.00
_cell.angle_gamma   90.00
#
_symmetry.space_group_name_H-M   'P 1'
#
loop_
_entity.id
_entity.type
_entity.pdbx_description
1 polymer ?
#
loop_
_entity_poly.entity_id
_entity_poly.type
_entity_poly.pdbx_seq_one_letter_code
_entity_poly.pdbx_strand_id
1 'polypeptide(L)'
;MAENNAARFAAGRDVVGPNLGQEVDDFTRAQAQRLAAGQAELPPLTAEQAQIMQSPAYVRAMKVAQGSADNAGSDVFAVQQRPLQQALAQGIDDVAGTPATLDALRAARGNVADDMFRTANITLPVTTPKFAALLEKPAFRSAIDAAQKASDNLGEGSIFATTQNRALANMGGARGVETQLVTGRGLLYAKGVLDDQIGRAMQMGENAKARPLMAVRDDLVSIMDDATGGEYAAARAKFQADSAPLDAQMALQKRLISAVDPVTGDVNPNTLSGAIRNVLGEQLKPGIRQADKVTPEMLDQLRVLSAQARTTPTNMTGLSGEGQEYLRGALNVGSKGNELVREDAQRAAEQFSNYLRTQSPAYSDYLTQQATTGVDLTSRQTLREALDKLGLLANAT
;
A
#
# COMPACT_ATOMS: atom_id res chain seq x y z
N MET A 1 16.62 47.72 -22.55
CA MET A 1 17.59 47.76 -21.43
C MET A 1 17.12 48.84 -20.48
N ALA A 2 16.96 48.53 -19.18
CA ALA A 2 16.63 49.55 -18.20
C ALA A 2 17.82 50.54 -18.11
N GLU A 3 17.53 51.83 -18.26
CA GLU A 3 18.52 52.89 -18.15
C GLU A 3 18.97 52.98 -16.68
N ASN A 4 20.26 52.87 -16.39
CA ASN A 4 20.76 52.90 -15.01
C ASN A 4 20.36 54.23 -14.35
N ASN A 5 19.90 54.20 -13.10
CA ASN A 5 19.54 55.39 -12.32
C ASN A 5 20.64 56.46 -12.30
N ALA A 6 21.92 56.07 -12.37
CA ALA A 6 23.04 56.99 -12.53
C ALA A 6 22.99 57.79 -13.86
N ALA A 7 22.58 57.15 -14.95
CA ALA A 7 22.41 57.81 -16.25
C ALA A 7 21.16 58.72 -16.27
N ARG A 8 20.08 58.33 -15.57
CA ARG A 8 18.88 59.16 -15.40
C ARG A 8 19.17 60.43 -14.59
N PHE A 9 19.93 60.28 -13.49
CA PHE A 9 20.38 61.40 -12.67
C PHE A 9 21.32 62.33 -13.46
N ALA A 10 22.27 61.78 -14.21
CA ALA A 10 23.18 62.55 -15.07
C ALA A 10 22.45 63.30 -16.20
N ALA A 11 21.30 62.78 -16.66
CA ALA A 11 20.45 63.42 -17.65
C ALA A 11 19.45 64.44 -17.07
N GLY A 12 19.50 64.72 -15.76
CA GLY A 12 18.58 65.63 -15.09
C GLY A 12 17.12 65.14 -15.06
N ARG A 13 16.89 63.84 -15.27
CA ARG A 13 15.56 63.25 -15.17
C ARG A 13 15.26 62.92 -13.72
N ASP A 14 14.02 63.17 -13.31
CA ASP A 14 13.56 62.86 -11.96
C ASP A 14 13.58 61.34 -11.76
N VAL A 15 14.47 60.87 -10.88
CA VAL A 15 14.75 59.43 -10.71
C VAL A 15 13.68 58.78 -9.83
N VAL A 16 13.04 59.58 -8.97
CA VAL A 16 11.94 59.17 -8.09
C VAL A 16 10.70 59.96 -8.49
N GLY A 17 10.07 59.57 -9.60
CA GLY A 17 8.82 60.21 -10.05
C GLY A 17 7.73 60.24 -8.96
N PRO A 18 6.86 61.26 -8.96
CA PRO A 18 5.88 61.52 -7.89
C PRO A 18 4.86 60.39 -7.68
N ASN A 19 4.64 59.57 -8.71
CA ASN A 19 3.64 58.50 -8.73
C ASN A 19 4.22 57.10 -8.51
N LEU A 20 5.46 56.97 -8.01
CA LEU A 20 6.14 55.67 -7.85
C LEU A 20 5.29 54.61 -7.09
N GLY A 21 4.48 55.03 -6.12
CA GLY A 21 3.57 54.12 -5.42
C GLY A 21 2.51 53.53 -6.34
N GLN A 22 1.84 54.37 -7.13
CA GLN A 22 0.83 53.93 -8.11
C GLN A 22 1.45 53.06 -9.21
N GLU A 23 2.65 53.42 -9.69
CA GLU A 23 3.39 52.62 -10.68
C GLU A 23 3.70 51.20 -10.17
N VAL A 24 4.04 51.07 -8.88
CA VAL A 24 4.30 49.77 -8.24
C VAL A 24 3.02 48.96 -8.06
N ASP A 25 1.93 49.61 -7.65
CA ASP A 25 0.64 48.94 -7.47
C ASP A 25 0.07 48.45 -8.82
N ASP A 26 0.16 49.28 -9.86
CA ASP A 26 -0.24 48.94 -11.22
C ASP A 26 0.61 47.81 -11.79
N PHE A 27 1.93 47.87 -11.60
CA PHE A 27 2.84 46.81 -11.99
C PHE A 27 2.53 45.50 -11.27
N THR A 28 2.29 45.54 -9.95
CA THR A 28 1.96 44.37 -9.14
C THR A 28 0.66 43.72 -9.61
N ARG A 29 -0.39 44.52 -9.86
CA ARG A 29 -1.66 44.02 -10.41
C ARG A 29 -1.50 43.41 -11.79
N ALA A 30 -0.78 44.09 -12.70
CA ALA A 30 -0.52 43.57 -14.03
C ALA A 30 0.32 42.28 -13.98
N GLN A 31 1.28 42.18 -13.06
CA GLN A 31 2.05 40.95 -12.86
C GLN A 31 1.22 39.81 -12.33
N ALA A 32 0.32 40.05 -11.38
CA ALA A 32 -0.61 39.03 -10.90
C ALA A 32 -1.51 38.51 -12.03
N GLN A 33 -2.00 39.40 -12.91
CA GLN A 33 -2.78 39.00 -14.08
C GLN A 33 -1.98 38.17 -15.08
N ARG A 34 -0.74 38.58 -15.41
CA ARG A 34 0.13 37.79 -16.30
C ARG A 34 0.48 36.44 -15.72
N LEU A 35 0.73 36.38 -14.41
CA LEU A 35 1.02 35.13 -13.72
C LEU A 35 -0.19 34.19 -13.78
N ALA A 36 -1.39 34.69 -13.46
CA ALA A 36 -2.61 33.89 -13.54
C ALA A 36 -2.90 33.39 -14.97
N ALA A 37 -2.71 34.25 -15.98
CA ALA A 37 -2.82 33.87 -17.39
C ALA A 37 -1.78 32.80 -17.76
N GLY A 38 -0.54 32.97 -17.30
CA GLY A 38 0.53 32.00 -17.52
C GLY A 38 0.21 30.63 -16.91
N GLN A 39 -0.27 30.61 -15.67
CA GLN A 39 -0.69 29.36 -15.01
C GLN A 39 -1.83 28.66 -15.76
N ALA A 40 -2.77 29.42 -16.32
CA ALA A 40 -3.88 28.87 -17.10
C ALA A 40 -3.47 28.32 -18.47
N GLU A 41 -2.41 28.88 -19.09
CA GLU A 41 -1.87 28.42 -20.37
C GLU A 41 -1.02 27.15 -20.23
N LEU A 42 -0.42 26.90 -19.06
CA LEU A 42 0.45 25.76 -18.85
C LEU A 42 -0.33 24.45 -18.81
N PRO A 43 -0.03 23.48 -19.70
CA PRO A 43 -0.55 22.14 -19.56
C PRO A 43 0.04 21.45 -18.32
N PRO A 44 -0.67 20.49 -17.71
CA PRO A 44 -0.10 19.64 -16.68
C PRO A 44 1.14 18.90 -17.20
N LEU A 45 2.17 18.73 -16.35
CA LEU A 45 3.40 18.06 -16.77
C LEU A 45 3.16 16.64 -17.24
N THR A 46 3.73 16.27 -18.39
CA THR A 46 3.70 14.87 -18.86
C THR A 46 4.71 14.01 -18.08
N ALA A 47 4.56 12.69 -18.17
CA ALA A 47 5.51 11.76 -17.55
C ALA A 47 6.95 11.95 -18.08
N GLU A 48 7.09 12.21 -19.39
CA GLU A 48 8.39 12.47 -20.02
C GLU A 48 9.02 13.76 -19.49
N GLN A 49 8.24 14.83 -19.36
CA GLN A 49 8.72 16.10 -18.80
C GLN A 49 9.13 15.94 -17.34
N ALA A 50 8.28 15.28 -16.53
CA ALA A 50 8.60 14.98 -15.14
C ALA A 50 9.85 14.10 -15.00
N GLN A 51 10.11 13.21 -15.97
CA GLN A 51 11.30 12.36 -15.99
C GLN A 51 12.59 13.15 -16.28
N ILE A 52 12.52 14.18 -17.11
CA ILE A 52 13.64 15.11 -17.33
C ILE A 52 13.89 15.93 -16.04
N MET A 53 12.86 16.24 -15.27
CA MET A 53 12.91 17.01 -14.03
C MET A 53 13.21 16.17 -12.78
N GLN A 54 14.10 15.17 -12.89
CA GLN A 54 14.45 14.27 -11.78
C GLN A 54 15.74 14.64 -11.03
N SER A 55 16.36 15.78 -11.34
CA SER A 55 17.60 16.18 -10.65
C SER A 55 17.36 16.38 -9.15
N PRO A 56 18.40 16.21 -8.29
CA PRO A 56 18.27 16.48 -6.87
C PRO A 56 17.74 17.87 -6.53
N ALA A 57 18.01 18.87 -7.37
CA ALA A 57 17.45 20.22 -7.23
C ALA A 57 15.92 20.24 -7.37
N TYR A 58 15.38 19.62 -8.41
CA TYR A 58 13.93 19.52 -8.62
C TYR A 58 13.24 18.77 -7.48
N VAL A 59 13.81 17.65 -7.02
CA VAL A 59 13.27 16.88 -5.89
C VAL A 59 13.20 17.71 -4.61
N ARG A 60 14.23 18.50 -4.31
CA ARG A 60 14.23 19.41 -3.16
C ARG A 60 13.19 20.52 -3.33
N ALA A 61 13.15 21.14 -4.50
CA ALA A 61 12.20 22.20 -4.80
C ALA A 61 10.75 21.70 -4.70
N MET A 62 10.47 20.47 -5.14
CA MET A 62 9.15 19.83 -5.02
C MET A 62 8.67 19.78 -3.56
N LYS A 63 9.54 19.39 -2.62
CA LYS A 63 9.19 19.36 -1.19
C LYS A 63 8.92 20.76 -0.62
N VAL A 64 9.71 21.75 -1.03
CA VAL A 64 9.52 23.15 -0.61
C VAL A 64 8.24 23.73 -1.22
N ALA A 65 7.95 23.39 -2.47
CA ALA A 65 6.75 23.80 -3.20
C ALA A 65 5.48 23.26 -2.54
N GLN A 66 5.48 21.96 -2.17
CA GLN A 66 4.41 21.33 -1.38
C GLN A 66 4.14 22.10 -0.09
N GLY A 67 5.18 22.31 0.75
CA GLY A 67 5.00 23.05 1.99
C GLY A 67 4.56 24.52 1.78
N SER A 68 4.96 25.14 0.67
CA SER A 68 4.52 26.50 0.34
C SER A 68 3.05 26.56 -0.06
N ALA A 69 2.57 25.59 -0.85
CA ALA A 69 1.17 25.46 -1.22
C ALA A 69 0.30 25.15 0.00
N ASP A 70 0.74 24.24 0.87
CA ASP A 70 0.03 23.90 2.11
C ASP A 70 -0.12 25.15 3.00
N ASN A 71 0.94 25.94 3.17
CA ASN A 71 0.90 27.20 3.92
C ASN A 71 -0.01 28.25 3.27
N ALA A 72 -0.16 28.21 1.95
CA ALA A 72 -1.07 29.07 1.20
C ALA A 72 -2.52 28.54 1.15
N GLY A 73 -2.78 27.34 1.69
CA GLY A 73 -4.09 26.68 1.64
C GLY A 73 -4.47 26.13 0.26
N SER A 74 -3.50 25.92 -0.64
CA SER A 74 -3.72 25.34 -1.97
C SER A 74 -3.69 23.81 -1.92
N ASP A 75 -4.63 23.15 -2.59
CA ASP A 75 -4.74 21.70 -2.67
C ASP A 75 -4.09 21.11 -3.94
N VAL A 76 -3.37 21.93 -4.72
CA VAL A 76 -2.85 21.57 -6.04
C VAL A 76 -2.01 20.30 -6.04
N PHE A 77 -1.17 20.10 -5.02
CA PHE A 77 -0.35 18.89 -4.87
C PHE A 77 -1.14 17.70 -4.36
N ALA A 78 -2.14 17.91 -3.50
CA ALA A 78 -3.03 16.83 -3.07
C ALA A 78 -3.85 16.27 -4.24
N VAL A 79 -4.37 17.15 -5.10
CA VAL A 79 -5.07 16.77 -6.34
C VAL A 79 -4.13 16.01 -7.29
N GLN A 80 -2.90 16.47 -7.46
CA GLN A 80 -1.90 15.82 -8.30
C GLN A 80 -1.47 14.43 -7.76
N GLN A 81 -1.34 14.28 -6.44
CA GLN A 81 -0.91 13.03 -5.83
C GLN A 81 -2.00 11.97 -5.76
N ARG A 82 -3.28 12.36 -5.68
CA ARG A 82 -4.41 11.42 -5.56
C ARG A 82 -4.40 10.27 -6.58
N PRO A 83 -4.28 10.50 -7.91
CA PRO A 83 -4.21 9.39 -8.86
C PRO A 83 -2.97 8.49 -8.67
N LEU A 84 -1.86 9.04 -8.19
CA LEU A 84 -0.65 8.26 -7.89
C LEU A 84 -0.85 7.38 -6.65
N GLN A 85 -1.51 7.90 -5.62
CA GLN A 85 -1.86 7.15 -4.41
C GLN A 85 -2.89 6.06 -4.71
N GLN A 86 -3.87 6.32 -5.58
CA GLN A 86 -4.80 5.30 -6.08
C GLN A 86 -4.08 4.20 -6.87
N ALA A 87 -3.10 4.55 -7.70
CA ALA A 87 -2.28 3.56 -8.40
C ALA A 87 -1.45 2.70 -7.42
N LEU A 88 -1.01 3.26 -6.29
CA LEU A 88 -0.38 2.48 -5.22
C LEU A 88 -1.39 1.55 -4.53
N ALA A 89 -2.61 2.02 -4.27
CA ALA A 89 -3.67 1.20 -3.68
C ALA A 89 -4.00 0.00 -4.58
N GLN A 90 -4.18 0.24 -5.87
CA GLN A 90 -4.39 -0.82 -6.86
C GLN A 90 -3.21 -1.80 -6.89
N GLY A 91 -1.98 -1.29 -6.84
CA GLY A 91 -0.80 -2.16 -6.79
C GLY A 91 -0.71 -3.00 -5.50
N ILE A 92 -1.23 -2.51 -4.36
CA ILE A 92 -1.38 -3.33 -3.16
C ILE A 92 -2.39 -4.45 -3.42
N ASP A 93 -3.57 -4.11 -3.97
CA ASP A 93 -4.64 -5.07 -4.24
C ASP A 93 -4.25 -6.13 -5.28
N ASP A 94 -3.48 -5.76 -6.31
CA ASP A 94 -3.01 -6.70 -7.35
C ASP A 94 -2.07 -7.77 -6.78
N VAL A 95 -1.25 -7.40 -5.77
CA VAL A 95 -0.26 -8.30 -5.17
C VAL A 95 -0.83 -9.07 -3.98
N ALA A 96 -1.55 -8.37 -3.10
CA ALA A 96 -2.02 -8.91 -1.84
C ALA A 96 -3.48 -9.38 -1.88
N GLY A 97 -4.22 -9.04 -2.94
CA GLY A 97 -5.67 -9.22 -2.98
C GLY A 97 -6.41 -8.21 -2.11
N THR A 98 -7.69 -7.99 -2.44
CA THR A 98 -8.59 -7.18 -1.59
C THR A 98 -9.09 -8.01 -0.40
N PRO A 99 -9.49 -7.39 0.72
CA PRO A 99 -10.10 -8.10 1.84
C PRO A 99 -11.29 -8.97 1.42
N ALA A 100 -12.19 -8.42 0.60
CA ALA A 100 -13.38 -9.12 0.13
C ALA A 100 -13.05 -10.34 -0.74
N THR A 101 -12.08 -10.21 -1.65
CA THR A 101 -11.65 -11.34 -2.50
C THR A 101 -10.96 -12.43 -1.68
N LEU A 102 -10.14 -12.05 -0.70
CA LEU A 102 -9.45 -13.03 0.16
C LEU A 102 -10.43 -13.78 1.06
N ASP A 103 -11.45 -13.11 1.60
CA ASP A 103 -12.48 -13.76 2.40
C ASP A 103 -13.34 -14.71 1.56
N ALA A 104 -13.71 -14.31 0.33
CA ALA A 104 -14.41 -15.19 -0.60
C ALA A 104 -13.56 -16.42 -0.97
N LEU A 105 -12.26 -16.23 -1.26
CA LEU A 105 -11.33 -17.32 -1.55
C LEU A 105 -11.14 -18.24 -0.34
N ARG A 106 -11.10 -17.69 0.88
CA ARG A 106 -11.04 -18.47 2.11
C ARG A 106 -12.29 -19.33 2.29
N ALA A 107 -13.47 -18.79 2.03
CA ALA A 107 -14.74 -19.52 2.10
C ALA A 107 -14.80 -20.63 1.03
N ALA A 108 -14.44 -20.30 -0.22
CA ALA A 108 -14.37 -21.27 -1.31
C ALA A 108 -13.37 -22.40 -1.00
N ARG A 109 -12.20 -22.05 -0.43
CA ARG A 109 -11.21 -23.01 0.06
C ARG A 109 -11.81 -23.95 1.11
N GLY A 110 -12.59 -23.43 2.05
CA GLY A 110 -13.28 -24.25 3.05
C GLY A 110 -14.19 -25.30 2.41
N ASN A 111 -15.01 -24.90 1.44
CA ASN A 111 -15.90 -25.80 0.71
C ASN A 111 -15.14 -26.87 -0.08
N VAL A 112 -14.05 -26.49 -0.76
CA VAL A 112 -13.21 -27.44 -1.51
C VAL A 112 -12.54 -28.44 -0.56
N ALA A 113 -12.07 -27.99 0.61
CA ALA A 113 -11.51 -28.89 1.63
C ALA A 113 -12.56 -29.91 2.08
N ASP A 114 -13.77 -29.43 2.38
CA ASP A 114 -14.88 -30.27 2.82
C ASP A 114 -15.23 -31.32 1.76
N ASP A 115 -15.31 -30.94 0.49
CA ASP A 115 -15.60 -31.86 -0.61
C ASP A 115 -14.47 -32.87 -0.84
N MET A 116 -13.21 -32.42 -0.83
CA MET A 116 -12.04 -33.30 -0.96
C MET A 116 -12.00 -34.34 0.17
N PHE A 117 -12.26 -33.92 1.41
CA PHE A 117 -12.23 -34.82 2.56
C PHE A 117 -13.46 -35.74 2.65
N ARG A 118 -14.62 -35.30 2.15
CA ARG A 118 -15.80 -36.18 1.96
C ARG A 118 -15.55 -37.24 0.89
N THR A 119 -14.92 -36.86 -0.22
CA THR A 119 -14.67 -37.77 -1.36
C THR A 119 -13.70 -38.90 -1.01
N ALA A 120 -12.77 -38.67 -0.08
CA ALA A 120 -11.89 -39.71 0.46
C ALA A 120 -12.63 -40.85 1.20
N ASN A 121 -13.97 -40.78 1.31
CA ASN A 121 -14.90 -41.82 1.80
C ASN A 121 -14.39 -42.61 3.02
N ILE A 122 -13.91 -41.86 4.00
CA ILE A 122 -13.28 -42.42 5.20
C ILE A 122 -14.37 -43.15 5.99
N THR A 123 -14.31 -44.47 6.06
CA THR A 123 -15.22 -45.24 6.91
C THR A 123 -14.40 -46.26 7.66
N LEU A 124 -14.49 -46.26 8.99
CA LEU A 124 -13.63 -47.08 9.82
C LEU A 124 -14.45 -47.96 10.77
N PRO A 125 -14.20 -49.27 10.84
CA PRO A 125 -14.72 -50.11 11.91
C PRO A 125 -14.25 -49.61 13.28
N VAL A 126 -15.17 -49.52 14.25
CA VAL A 126 -14.81 -49.15 15.63
C VAL A 126 -13.85 -50.17 16.26
N THR A 127 -13.84 -51.39 15.72
CA THR A 127 -12.97 -52.51 16.11
C THR A 127 -11.55 -52.41 15.54
N THR A 128 -11.26 -51.43 14.67
CA THR A 128 -9.89 -51.20 14.19
C THR A 128 -8.98 -50.89 15.40
N PRO A 129 -7.89 -51.67 15.64
CA PRO A 129 -7.14 -51.59 16.90
C PRO A 129 -6.64 -50.19 17.25
N LYS A 130 -6.13 -49.44 16.27
CA LYS A 130 -5.67 -48.06 16.48
C LYS A 130 -6.80 -47.12 16.90
N PHE A 131 -8.00 -47.29 16.34
CA PHE A 131 -9.15 -46.47 16.67
C PHE A 131 -9.80 -46.87 17.99
N ALA A 132 -9.88 -48.16 18.30
CA ALA A 132 -10.29 -48.66 19.61
C ALA A 132 -9.39 -48.10 20.72
N ALA A 133 -8.07 -48.10 20.52
CA ALA A 133 -7.12 -47.47 21.44
C ALA A 133 -7.31 -45.94 21.54
N LEU A 134 -7.66 -45.28 20.44
CA LEU A 134 -7.97 -43.86 20.45
C LEU A 134 -9.22 -43.54 21.27
N LEU A 135 -10.27 -44.38 21.16
CA LEU A 135 -11.50 -44.28 21.94
C LEU A 135 -11.28 -44.45 23.44
N GLU A 136 -10.15 -44.98 23.91
CA GLU A 136 -9.82 -45.01 25.33
C GLU A 136 -9.25 -43.68 25.84
N LYS A 137 -8.80 -42.80 24.95
CA LYS A 137 -8.21 -41.50 25.32
C LYS A 137 -9.32 -40.51 25.71
N PRO A 138 -9.26 -39.88 26.91
CA PRO A 138 -10.30 -38.95 27.36
C PRO A 138 -10.56 -37.78 26.41
N ALA A 139 -9.50 -37.21 25.83
CA ALA A 139 -9.60 -36.11 24.87
C ALA A 139 -10.34 -36.53 23.59
N PHE A 140 -10.11 -37.75 23.11
CA PHE A 140 -10.77 -38.25 21.90
C PHE A 140 -12.24 -38.58 22.16
N ARG A 141 -12.57 -39.17 23.33
CA ARG A 141 -13.98 -39.36 23.74
C ARG A 141 -14.75 -38.05 23.75
N SER A 142 -14.17 -37.02 24.40
CA SER A 142 -14.78 -35.69 24.42
C SER A 142 -14.97 -35.10 23.02
N ALA A 143 -14.02 -35.34 22.10
CA ALA A 143 -14.12 -34.88 20.73
C ALA A 143 -15.22 -35.63 19.94
N ILE A 144 -15.34 -36.94 20.13
CA ILE A 144 -16.39 -37.78 19.54
C ILE A 144 -17.77 -37.39 20.04
N ASP A 145 -17.93 -37.15 21.35
CA ASP A 145 -19.20 -36.70 21.92
C ASP A 145 -19.62 -35.33 21.38
N ALA A 146 -18.65 -34.42 21.22
CA ALA A 146 -18.88 -33.11 20.61
C ALA A 146 -19.20 -33.23 19.12
N ALA A 147 -18.54 -34.13 18.40
CA ALA A 147 -18.82 -34.44 17.00
C ALA A 147 -20.23 -34.99 16.80
N GLN A 148 -20.69 -35.87 17.70
CA GLN A 148 -22.05 -36.40 17.68
C GLN A 148 -23.07 -35.26 17.87
N LYS A 149 -22.86 -34.40 18.88
CA LYS A 149 -23.70 -33.22 19.09
C LYS A 149 -23.72 -32.28 17.88
N ALA A 150 -22.58 -32.07 17.23
CA ALA A 150 -22.50 -31.24 16.04
C ALA A 150 -23.33 -31.84 14.88
N SER A 151 -23.22 -33.15 14.66
CA SER A 151 -24.00 -33.84 13.63
C SER A 151 -25.50 -33.82 13.94
N ASP A 152 -25.90 -34.01 15.20
CA ASP A 152 -27.29 -33.92 15.63
C ASP A 152 -27.86 -32.50 15.40
N ASN A 153 -27.09 -31.46 15.75
CA ASN A 153 -27.50 -30.06 15.56
C ASN A 153 -27.67 -29.69 14.08
N LEU A 154 -26.93 -30.35 13.18
CA LEU A 154 -27.03 -30.15 11.73
C LEU A 154 -28.12 -31.03 11.08
N GLY A 155 -28.83 -31.85 11.88
CA GLY A 155 -29.87 -32.76 11.37
C GLY A 155 -29.31 -33.95 10.58
N GLU A 156 -28.03 -34.27 10.78
CA GLU A 156 -27.28 -35.20 9.96
C GLU A 156 -27.27 -36.65 10.48
N GLY A 157 -27.72 -36.86 11.72
CA GLY A 157 -27.86 -38.16 12.36
C GLY A 157 -26.62 -38.67 13.10
N SER A 158 -26.65 -39.94 13.47
CA SER A 158 -25.55 -40.59 14.21
C SER A 158 -24.26 -40.63 13.39
N ILE A 159 -23.13 -40.27 14.02
CA ILE A 159 -21.81 -40.41 13.41
C ILE A 159 -21.33 -41.87 13.38
N PHE A 160 -22.00 -42.75 14.14
CA PHE A 160 -21.82 -44.18 14.09
C PHE A 160 -22.93 -44.84 13.25
N ALA A 161 -22.54 -45.68 12.30
CA ALA A 161 -23.44 -46.46 11.48
C ALA A 161 -23.22 -47.95 11.74
N THR A 162 -24.28 -48.71 11.99
CA THR A 162 -24.19 -50.16 12.10
C THR A 162 -24.44 -50.79 10.74
N THR A 163 -23.48 -51.57 10.24
CA THR A 163 -23.65 -52.34 9.01
C THR A 163 -23.66 -53.82 9.32
N GLN A 164 -24.56 -54.56 8.66
CA GLN A 164 -24.56 -56.02 8.70
C GLN A 164 -23.77 -56.52 7.50
N ASN A 165 -22.70 -57.28 7.76
CA ASN A 165 -21.89 -57.85 6.70
C ASN A 165 -22.67 -59.00 6.02
N ARG A 166 -23.36 -58.70 4.91
CA ARG A 166 -24.21 -59.65 4.17
C ARG A 166 -23.43 -60.73 3.42
N ALA A 167 -22.10 -60.65 3.32
CA ALA A 167 -21.29 -61.62 2.58
C ALA A 167 -21.41 -63.06 3.12
N LEU A 168 -21.77 -63.23 4.41
CA LEU A 168 -22.00 -64.54 5.05
C LEU A 168 -23.47 -64.93 5.15
N ALA A 169 -24.41 -64.05 4.79
CA ALA A 169 -25.85 -64.30 4.95
C ALA A 169 -26.39 -65.38 4.00
N ASN A 170 -25.68 -65.69 2.92
CA ASN A 170 -26.06 -66.71 1.93
C ASN A 170 -25.66 -68.15 2.32
N MET A 171 -25.04 -68.38 3.49
CA MET A 171 -24.62 -69.71 3.96
C MET A 171 -25.33 -70.14 5.25
N GLY A 172 -26.67 -70.07 5.28
CA GLY A 172 -27.46 -70.82 6.26
C GLY A 172 -27.67 -70.16 7.64
N GLY A 173 -28.26 -68.96 7.66
CA GLY A 173 -28.97 -68.45 8.85
C GLY A 173 -28.11 -67.77 9.93
N ALA A 174 -26.81 -67.65 9.75
CA ALA A 174 -26.01 -66.79 10.62
C ALA A 174 -26.34 -65.32 10.33
N ARG A 175 -26.90 -64.61 11.33
CA ARG A 175 -26.95 -63.14 11.30
C ARG A 175 -25.51 -62.65 11.08
N GLY A 176 -25.28 -61.93 9.98
CA GLY A 176 -23.97 -61.34 9.72
C GLY A 176 -23.51 -60.55 10.94
N VAL A 177 -22.23 -60.62 11.28
CA VAL A 177 -21.66 -59.87 12.41
C VAL A 177 -21.97 -58.39 12.18
N GLU A 178 -22.65 -57.78 13.15
CA GLU A 178 -22.90 -56.35 13.15
C GLU A 178 -21.58 -55.63 13.39
N THR A 179 -21.15 -54.87 12.39
CA THR A 179 -19.95 -54.03 12.48
C THR A 179 -20.42 -52.59 12.63
N GLN A 180 -20.15 -52.01 13.79
CA GLN A 180 -20.30 -50.57 13.97
C GLN A 180 -19.13 -49.87 13.28
N LEU A 181 -19.48 -48.90 12.43
CA LEU A 181 -18.56 -48.06 11.68
C LEU A 181 -18.69 -46.63 12.20
N VAL A 182 -17.57 -45.91 12.26
CA VAL A 182 -17.60 -44.45 12.37
C VAL A 182 -17.55 -43.85 10.97
N THR A 183 -18.43 -42.89 10.72
CA THR A 183 -18.51 -42.18 9.44
C THR A 183 -17.36 -41.19 9.30
N GLY A 184 -16.91 -40.95 8.07
CA GLY A 184 -15.81 -40.02 7.80
C GLY A 184 -16.12 -38.60 8.22
N ARG A 185 -17.39 -38.18 8.05
CA ARG A 185 -17.88 -36.89 8.56
C ARG A 185 -17.74 -36.79 10.07
N GLY A 186 -18.09 -37.85 10.81
CA GLY A 186 -17.87 -37.94 12.25
C GLY A 186 -16.40 -37.78 12.65
N LEU A 187 -15.49 -38.44 11.92
CA LEU A 187 -14.04 -38.32 12.14
C LEU A 187 -13.53 -36.90 11.87
N LEU A 188 -14.03 -36.24 10.82
CA LEU A 188 -13.69 -34.85 10.49
C LEU A 188 -14.18 -33.87 11.57
N TYR A 189 -15.39 -34.06 12.11
CA TYR A 189 -15.88 -33.26 13.23
C TYR A 189 -15.06 -33.49 14.51
N ALA A 190 -14.71 -34.74 14.83
CA ALA A 190 -13.86 -35.03 15.97
C ALA A 190 -12.48 -34.37 15.82
N LYS A 191 -11.91 -34.37 14.60
CA LYS A 191 -10.68 -33.65 14.29
C LYS A 191 -10.86 -32.13 14.49
N GLY A 192 -11.93 -31.53 13.99
CA GLY A 192 -12.21 -30.11 14.15
C GLY A 192 -12.30 -29.68 15.62
N VAL A 193 -12.96 -30.48 16.46
CA VAL A 193 -13.03 -30.21 17.91
C VAL A 193 -11.66 -30.27 18.57
N LEU A 194 -10.82 -31.24 18.20
CA LEU A 194 -9.43 -31.32 18.70
C LEU A 194 -8.62 -30.08 18.27
N ASP A 195 -8.74 -29.65 17.02
CA ASP A 195 -8.06 -28.46 16.50
C ASP A 195 -8.48 -27.19 17.27
N ASP A 196 -9.78 -27.03 17.58
CA ASP A 196 -10.29 -25.90 18.36
C ASP A 196 -9.80 -25.91 19.82
N GLN A 197 -9.70 -27.09 20.43
CA GLN A 197 -9.16 -27.23 21.78
C GLN A 197 -7.66 -26.90 21.82
N ILE A 198 -6.90 -27.36 20.82
CA ILE A 198 -5.49 -27.03 20.65
C ILE A 198 -5.31 -25.52 20.45
N GLY A 199 -6.10 -24.91 19.56
CA GLY A 199 -6.05 -23.48 19.28
C GLY A 199 -6.29 -22.63 20.52
N ARG A 200 -7.31 -22.97 21.33
CA ARG A 200 -7.60 -22.31 22.61
C ARG A 200 -6.46 -22.47 23.62
N ALA A 201 -5.94 -23.69 23.79
CA ALA A 201 -4.83 -23.94 24.72
C ALA A 201 -3.58 -23.13 24.33
N MET A 202 -3.26 -23.07 23.03
CA MET A 202 -2.13 -22.30 22.51
C MET A 202 -2.31 -20.78 22.70
N GLN A 203 -3.51 -20.25 22.48
CA GLN A 203 -3.82 -18.83 22.72
C GLN A 203 -3.71 -18.44 24.20
N MET A 204 -4.05 -19.35 25.11
CA MET A 204 -3.92 -19.14 26.56
C MET A 204 -2.50 -19.41 27.09
N GLY A 205 -1.53 -19.75 26.21
CA GLY A 205 -0.16 -20.07 26.62
C GLY A 205 -0.01 -21.43 27.31
N GLU A 206 -1.04 -22.27 27.31
CA GLU A 206 -1.10 -23.56 27.99
C GLU A 206 -0.47 -24.69 27.16
N ASN A 207 0.79 -24.52 26.77
CA ASN A 207 1.50 -25.46 25.89
C ASN A 207 1.53 -26.91 26.41
N ALA A 208 1.54 -27.09 27.74
CA ALA A 208 1.50 -28.40 28.38
C ALA A 208 0.17 -29.14 28.15
N LYS A 209 -0.95 -28.41 27.96
CA LYS A 209 -2.25 -28.99 27.61
C LYS A 209 -2.42 -29.18 26.10
N ALA A 210 -1.79 -28.32 25.28
CA ALA A 210 -1.84 -28.45 23.83
C ALA A 210 -1.12 -29.71 23.31
N ARG A 211 0.04 -30.06 23.87
CA ARG A 211 0.85 -31.22 23.44
C ARG A 211 0.10 -32.56 23.41
N PRO A 212 -0.57 -33.01 24.50
CA PRO A 212 -1.30 -34.28 24.46
C PRO A 212 -2.48 -34.26 23.48
N LEU A 213 -3.15 -33.11 23.31
CA LEU A 213 -4.21 -32.94 22.31
C LEU A 213 -3.68 -33.09 20.88
N MET A 214 -2.51 -32.49 20.60
CA MET A 214 -1.81 -32.64 19.32
C MET A 214 -1.50 -34.12 19.03
N ALA A 215 -0.98 -34.87 20.01
CA ALA A 215 -0.70 -36.30 19.83
C ALA A 215 -1.97 -37.11 19.49
N VAL A 216 -3.10 -36.82 20.16
CA VAL A 216 -4.39 -37.48 19.88
C VAL A 216 -4.88 -37.16 18.46
N ARG A 217 -4.77 -35.90 18.04
CA ARG A 217 -5.11 -35.48 16.68
C ARG A 217 -4.21 -36.15 15.65
N ASP A 218 -2.91 -36.26 15.91
CA ASP A 218 -1.94 -36.84 14.98
C ASP A 218 -2.19 -38.35 14.81
N ASP A 219 -2.53 -39.06 15.90
CA ASP A 219 -2.96 -40.46 15.84
C ASP A 219 -4.26 -40.62 15.04
N LEU A 220 -5.25 -39.74 15.24
CA LEU A 220 -6.49 -39.73 14.46
C LEU A 220 -6.21 -39.56 12.97
N VAL A 221 -5.39 -38.57 12.60
CA VAL A 221 -5.02 -38.29 11.22
C VAL A 221 -4.30 -39.49 10.59
N SER A 222 -3.37 -40.12 11.32
CA SER A 222 -2.69 -41.35 10.84
C SER A 222 -3.69 -42.48 10.58
N ILE A 223 -4.70 -42.66 11.43
CA ILE A 223 -5.75 -43.67 11.21
C ILE A 223 -6.56 -43.33 9.95
N MET A 224 -6.88 -42.06 9.72
CA MET A 224 -7.63 -41.62 8.54
C MET A 224 -6.81 -41.80 7.25
N ASP A 225 -5.50 -41.53 7.29
CA ASP A 225 -4.58 -41.78 6.18
C ASP A 225 -4.52 -43.28 5.84
N ASP A 226 -4.34 -44.13 6.86
CA ASP A 226 -4.27 -45.59 6.70
C ASP A 226 -5.58 -46.18 6.15
N ALA A 227 -6.72 -45.69 6.65
CA ALA A 227 -8.06 -46.19 6.30
C ALA A 227 -8.43 -45.95 4.83
N THR A 228 -7.82 -44.96 4.19
CA THR A 228 -8.08 -44.57 2.81
C THR A 228 -6.98 -45.01 1.84
N GLY A 229 -5.99 -45.79 2.31
CA GLY A 229 -4.84 -46.15 1.47
C GLY A 229 -4.00 -44.94 1.03
N GLY A 230 -4.04 -43.84 1.81
CA GLY A 230 -3.29 -42.61 1.52
C GLY A 230 -4.06 -41.54 0.73
N GLU A 231 -5.31 -41.77 0.32
CA GLU A 231 -6.10 -40.74 -0.38
C GLU A 231 -6.35 -39.50 0.49
N TYR A 232 -6.60 -39.68 1.79
CA TYR A 232 -6.73 -38.56 2.72
C TYR A 232 -5.42 -37.76 2.87
N ALA A 233 -4.28 -38.44 2.89
CA ALA A 233 -2.96 -37.80 2.92
C ALA A 233 -2.72 -36.99 1.64
N ALA A 234 -3.05 -37.55 0.47
CA ALA A 234 -2.96 -36.87 -0.82
C ALA A 234 -3.90 -35.64 -0.89
N ALA A 235 -5.13 -35.78 -0.40
CA ALA A 235 -6.08 -34.66 -0.32
C ALA A 235 -5.56 -33.53 0.57
N ARG A 236 -4.97 -33.84 1.73
CA ARG A 236 -4.34 -32.83 2.60
C ARG A 236 -3.13 -32.17 1.95
N ALA A 237 -2.28 -32.93 1.27
CA ALA A 237 -1.12 -32.39 0.57
C ALA A 237 -1.53 -31.44 -0.56
N LYS A 238 -2.55 -31.83 -1.35
CA LYS A 238 -3.13 -30.98 -2.39
C LYS A 238 -3.77 -29.73 -1.80
N PHE A 239 -4.54 -29.86 -0.73
CA PHE A 239 -5.12 -28.71 -0.03
C PHE A 239 -4.05 -27.73 0.46
N GLN A 240 -2.94 -28.22 1.03
CA GLN A 240 -1.83 -27.37 1.44
C GLN A 240 -1.15 -26.66 0.26
N ALA A 241 -0.93 -27.37 -0.85
CA ALA A 241 -0.35 -26.79 -2.06
C ALA A 241 -1.25 -25.69 -2.65
N ASP A 242 -2.55 -25.94 -2.74
CA ASP A 242 -3.54 -24.99 -3.27
C ASP A 242 -3.76 -23.79 -2.31
N SER A 243 -3.53 -23.98 -1.01
CA SER A 243 -3.69 -22.93 0.02
C SER A 243 -2.49 -22.00 0.14
N ALA A 244 -1.28 -22.45 -0.22
CA ALA A 244 -0.07 -21.69 0.00
C ALA A 244 -0.07 -20.29 -0.67
N PRO A 245 -0.53 -20.12 -1.92
CA PRO A 245 -0.62 -18.78 -2.53
C PRO A 245 -1.62 -17.86 -1.81
N LEU A 246 -2.76 -18.40 -1.38
CA LEU A 246 -3.77 -17.64 -0.64
C LEU A 246 -3.20 -17.18 0.71
N ASP A 247 -2.59 -18.09 1.47
CA ASP A 247 -2.01 -17.75 2.78
C ASP A 247 -0.90 -16.69 2.64
N ALA A 248 -0.09 -16.77 1.58
CA ALA A 248 0.91 -15.75 1.26
C ALA A 248 0.28 -14.38 0.98
N GLN A 249 -0.78 -14.32 0.17
CA GLN A 249 -1.54 -13.09 -0.08
C GLN A 249 -2.14 -12.52 1.19
N MET A 250 -2.75 -13.35 2.03
CA MET A 250 -3.30 -12.93 3.33
C MET A 250 -2.21 -12.34 4.25
N ALA A 251 -1.04 -12.96 4.29
CA ALA A 251 0.09 -12.48 5.06
C ALA A 251 0.61 -11.13 4.53
N LEU A 252 0.64 -10.94 3.20
CA LEU A 252 0.98 -9.66 2.57
C LEU A 252 -0.05 -8.59 2.87
N GLN A 253 -1.34 -8.87 2.69
CA GLN A 253 -2.43 -7.94 2.93
C GLN A 253 -2.37 -7.36 4.34
N LYS A 254 -2.18 -8.22 5.35
CA LYS A 254 -2.09 -7.79 6.75
C LYS A 254 -0.94 -6.80 7.00
N ARG A 255 0.13 -6.89 6.22
CA ARG A 255 1.32 -6.04 6.36
C ARG A 255 1.18 -4.75 5.56
N LEU A 256 0.67 -4.83 4.34
CA LEU A 256 0.58 -3.70 3.43
C LEU A 256 -0.59 -2.77 3.74
N ILE A 257 -1.70 -3.29 4.31
CA ILE A 257 -2.88 -2.49 4.67
C ILE A 257 -2.56 -1.38 5.68
N SER A 258 -1.49 -1.54 6.48
CA SER A 258 -1.02 -0.50 7.42
C SER A 258 -0.58 0.80 6.75
N ALA A 259 -0.31 0.78 5.44
CA ALA A 259 0.03 1.95 4.66
C ALA A 259 -1.20 2.66 4.05
N VAL A 260 -2.39 2.08 4.18
CA VAL A 260 -3.64 2.63 3.64
C VAL A 260 -4.41 3.31 4.76
N ASP A 261 -4.81 4.55 4.55
CA ASP A 261 -5.71 5.25 5.47
C ASP A 261 -7.10 4.57 5.43
N PRO A 262 -7.64 4.10 6.56
CA PRO A 262 -8.90 3.36 6.59
C PRO A 262 -10.13 4.24 6.28
N VAL A 263 -10.03 5.56 6.38
CA VAL A 263 -11.12 6.51 6.13
C VAL A 263 -11.09 6.99 4.70
N THR A 264 -9.93 7.42 4.21
CA THR A 264 -9.82 8.03 2.87
C THR A 264 -9.45 7.03 1.78
N GLY A 265 -8.86 5.89 2.14
CA GLY A 265 -8.29 4.94 1.19
C GLY A 265 -6.96 5.42 0.58
N ASP A 266 -6.43 6.55 1.04
CA ASP A 266 -5.18 7.09 0.54
C ASP A 266 -3.99 6.26 1.04
N VAL A 267 -2.98 6.10 0.18
CA VAL A 267 -1.79 5.32 0.52
C VAL A 267 -0.66 6.25 0.94
N ASN A 268 -0.12 6.03 2.14
CA ASN A 268 1.11 6.66 2.58
C ASN A 268 2.33 5.97 1.92
N PRO A 269 3.01 6.61 0.96
CA PRO A 269 4.03 5.91 0.16
C PRO A 269 5.28 5.52 0.97
N ASN A 270 5.62 6.32 2.00
CA ASN A 270 6.75 6.04 2.88
C ASN A 270 6.49 4.80 3.75
N THR A 271 5.27 4.71 4.30
CA THR A 271 4.83 3.55 5.10
C THR A 271 4.77 2.30 4.24
N LEU A 272 4.24 2.40 3.01
CA LEU A 272 4.22 1.31 2.05
C LEU A 272 5.63 0.81 1.71
N SER A 273 6.55 1.71 1.35
CA SER A 273 7.94 1.32 1.04
C SER A 273 8.67 0.70 2.23
N GLY A 274 8.34 1.12 3.45
CA GLY A 274 8.84 0.50 4.69
C GLY A 274 8.29 -0.91 4.89
N ALA A 275 6.97 -1.09 4.78
CA ALA A 275 6.30 -2.39 4.88
C ALA A 275 6.83 -3.40 3.86
N ILE A 276 7.00 -2.98 2.60
CA ILE A 276 7.56 -3.84 1.55
C ILE A 276 9.00 -4.23 1.85
N ARG A 277 9.85 -3.29 2.29
CA ARG A 277 11.24 -3.61 2.67
C ARG A 277 11.30 -4.63 3.80
N ASN A 278 10.40 -4.53 4.78
CA ASN A 278 10.32 -5.50 5.88
C ASN A 278 9.92 -6.89 5.37
N VAL A 279 8.93 -6.96 4.46
CA VAL A 279 8.57 -8.22 3.79
C VAL A 279 9.79 -8.80 3.06
N LEU A 280 10.41 -8.04 2.16
CA LEU A 280 11.56 -8.52 1.38
C LEU A 280 12.73 -8.96 2.28
N GLY A 281 13.02 -8.22 3.35
CA GLY A 281 14.07 -8.57 4.29
C GLY A 281 13.75 -9.81 5.12
N GLU A 282 12.49 -10.02 5.48
CA GLU A 282 12.05 -11.25 6.13
C GLU A 282 12.18 -12.46 5.21
N GLN A 283 11.84 -12.34 3.92
CA GLN A 283 11.95 -13.42 2.92
C GLN A 283 13.38 -13.98 2.75
N LEU A 284 14.39 -13.23 3.18
CA LEU A 284 15.79 -13.65 3.16
C LEU A 284 16.23 -14.41 4.43
N LYS A 285 15.41 -14.43 5.49
CA LYS A 285 15.77 -15.08 6.75
C LYS A 285 15.59 -16.61 6.67
N PRO A 286 16.50 -17.40 7.28
CA PRO A 286 16.28 -18.84 7.44
C PRO A 286 15.05 -19.12 8.31
N GLY A 287 14.24 -20.12 7.95
CA GLY A 287 13.18 -20.65 8.83
C GLY A 287 11.83 -19.91 8.78
N ILE A 288 11.54 -19.15 7.73
CA ILE A 288 10.21 -18.53 7.54
C ILE A 288 9.14 -19.61 7.47
N ARG A 289 8.01 -19.35 8.14
CA ARG A 289 6.84 -20.23 8.08
C ARG A 289 6.38 -20.36 6.63
N GLN A 290 6.08 -21.57 6.18
CA GLN A 290 5.64 -21.81 4.79
C GLN A 290 4.45 -20.90 4.39
N ALA A 291 3.52 -20.65 5.31
CA ALA A 291 2.37 -19.76 5.10
C ALA A 291 2.72 -18.28 4.87
N ASP A 292 3.93 -17.84 5.26
CA ASP A 292 4.40 -16.47 5.05
C ASP A 292 5.33 -16.37 3.82
N LYS A 293 5.59 -17.49 3.11
CA LYS A 293 6.46 -17.46 1.94
C LYS A 293 5.74 -16.89 0.75
N VAL A 294 6.36 -15.90 0.15
CA VAL A 294 5.83 -15.18 -1.02
C VAL A 294 6.44 -15.80 -2.28
N THR A 295 5.66 -15.90 -3.36
CA THR A 295 6.18 -16.46 -4.63
C THR A 295 7.20 -15.51 -5.28
N PRO A 296 8.11 -16.00 -6.14
CA PRO A 296 9.04 -15.14 -6.87
C PRO A 296 8.35 -14.01 -7.64
N GLU A 297 7.21 -14.29 -8.28
CA GLU A 297 6.43 -13.31 -9.04
C GLU A 297 5.90 -12.19 -8.13
N MET A 298 5.35 -12.56 -6.96
CA MET A 298 4.89 -11.58 -5.98
C MET A 298 6.06 -10.74 -5.42
N LEU A 299 7.26 -11.31 -5.27
CA LEU A 299 8.44 -10.55 -4.87
C LEU A 299 8.84 -9.51 -5.92
N ASP A 300 8.75 -9.85 -7.21
CA ASP A 300 9.00 -8.91 -8.29
C ASP A 300 7.96 -7.79 -8.34
N GLN A 301 6.68 -8.13 -8.18
CA GLN A 301 5.61 -7.13 -8.09
C GLN A 301 5.81 -6.20 -6.88
N LEU A 302 6.21 -6.74 -5.71
CA LEU A 302 6.56 -5.94 -4.53
C LEU A 302 7.74 -4.99 -4.79
N ARG A 303 8.76 -5.42 -5.55
CA ARG A 303 9.88 -4.55 -5.94
C ARG A 303 9.43 -3.40 -6.83
N VAL A 304 8.57 -3.68 -7.80
CA VAL A 304 7.95 -2.65 -8.67
C VAL A 304 7.13 -1.67 -7.84
N LEU A 305 6.24 -2.17 -6.98
CA LEU A 305 5.41 -1.36 -6.09
C LEU A 305 6.26 -0.51 -5.13
N SER A 306 7.35 -1.07 -4.59
CA SER A 306 8.29 -0.33 -3.73
C SER A 306 9.00 0.78 -4.47
N ALA A 307 9.39 0.56 -5.73
CA ALA A 307 10.00 1.59 -6.58
C ALA A 307 9.00 2.72 -6.85
N GLN A 308 7.75 2.38 -7.19
CA GLN A 308 6.67 3.35 -7.38
C GLN A 308 6.40 4.15 -6.10
N ALA A 309 6.27 3.49 -4.95
CA ALA A 309 6.03 4.15 -3.66
C ALA A 309 7.14 5.12 -3.27
N ARG A 310 8.39 4.86 -3.66
CA ARG A 310 9.52 5.77 -3.41
C ARG A 310 9.49 7.02 -4.27
N THR A 311 9.00 6.93 -5.50
CA THR A 311 8.98 8.06 -6.43
C THR A 311 7.72 8.90 -6.31
N THR A 312 6.58 8.32 -5.87
CA THR A 312 5.30 9.03 -5.71
C THR A 312 5.39 10.38 -4.99
N PRO A 313 6.06 10.53 -3.83
CA PRO A 313 6.09 11.81 -3.11
C PRO A 313 6.74 12.97 -3.88
N THR A 314 7.59 12.65 -4.86
CA THR A 314 8.37 13.61 -5.65
C THR A 314 8.05 13.53 -7.14
N ASN A 315 7.02 12.76 -7.51
CA ASN A 315 6.60 12.62 -8.89
C ASN A 315 5.86 13.90 -9.30
N MET A 316 6.31 14.52 -10.38
CA MET A 316 5.76 15.79 -10.89
C MET A 316 4.76 15.58 -12.02
N THR A 317 4.49 14.34 -12.42
CA THR A 317 3.53 14.03 -13.48
C THR A 317 2.15 14.56 -13.10
N GLY A 318 1.49 15.25 -14.02
CA GLY A 318 0.17 15.86 -13.80
C GLY A 318 0.20 17.15 -12.99
N LEU A 319 1.37 17.72 -12.70
CA LEU A 319 1.48 18.98 -11.97
C LEU A 319 0.91 20.12 -12.82
N SER A 320 -0.16 20.77 -12.32
CA SER A 320 -0.84 21.88 -12.99
C SER A 320 0.02 23.15 -13.06
N GLY A 321 -0.41 24.15 -13.83
CA GLY A 321 0.30 25.43 -13.91
C GLY A 321 0.50 26.14 -12.58
N GLU A 322 -0.47 26.09 -11.66
CA GLU A 322 -0.31 26.59 -10.29
C GLU A 322 0.79 25.83 -9.53
N GLY A 323 0.77 24.50 -9.61
CA GLY A 323 1.80 23.67 -8.97
C GLY A 323 3.20 23.89 -9.56
N GLN A 324 3.27 24.12 -10.88
CA GLN A 324 4.49 24.51 -11.57
C GLN A 324 4.99 25.88 -11.10
N GLU A 325 4.12 26.82 -10.76
CA GLU A 325 4.53 28.11 -10.17
C GLU A 325 5.15 27.94 -8.78
N TYR A 326 4.56 27.11 -7.91
CA TYR A 326 5.17 26.79 -6.62
C TYR A 326 6.55 26.14 -6.79
N LEU A 327 6.70 25.26 -7.79
CA LEU A 327 7.99 24.65 -8.13
C LEU A 327 9.00 25.71 -8.60
N ARG A 328 8.59 26.66 -9.46
CA ARG A 328 9.42 27.79 -9.91
C ARG A 328 9.89 28.64 -8.72
N GLY A 329 8.98 28.98 -7.82
CA GLY A 329 9.30 29.73 -6.61
C GLY A 329 10.31 28.98 -5.74
N ALA A 330 10.10 27.69 -5.52
CA ALA A 330 10.97 26.85 -4.71
C ALA A 330 12.39 26.69 -5.30
N LEU A 331 12.51 26.57 -6.63
CA LEU A 331 13.82 26.51 -7.31
C LEU A 331 14.63 27.80 -7.13
N ASN A 332 13.96 28.96 -7.12
CA ASN A 332 14.61 30.26 -6.92
C ASN A 332 15.05 30.49 -5.47
N VAL A 333 14.39 29.86 -4.49
CA VAL A 333 14.68 30.01 -3.04
C VAL A 333 15.75 29.00 -2.56
N GLY A 334 16.01 27.93 -3.32
CA GLY A 334 16.83 26.76 -2.92
C GLY A 334 18.34 26.98 -2.70
N SER A 335 18.80 28.20 -2.45
CA SER A 335 20.23 28.57 -2.40
C SER A 335 20.98 28.20 -1.10
N LYS A 336 20.36 27.51 -0.14
CA LYS A 336 21.03 27.10 1.11
C LYS A 336 21.75 25.76 0.91
N GLY A 337 23.07 25.82 0.72
CA GLY A 337 23.94 24.65 0.57
C GLY A 337 25.36 25.00 0.13
N ASN A 338 26.22 23.99 0.01
CA ASN A 338 27.55 24.12 -0.60
C ASN A 338 27.43 24.59 -2.05
N GLU A 339 28.50 25.17 -2.60
CA GLU A 339 28.53 25.82 -3.92
C GLU A 339 27.96 24.94 -5.04
N LEU A 340 28.36 23.66 -5.10
CA LEU A 340 27.83 22.67 -6.05
C LEU A 340 26.30 22.51 -5.99
N VAL A 341 25.70 22.60 -4.80
CA VAL A 341 24.24 22.48 -4.62
C VAL A 341 23.52 23.75 -5.12
N ARG A 342 24.17 24.91 -4.97
CA ARG A 342 23.66 26.19 -5.48
C ARG A 342 23.70 26.25 -6.99
N GLU A 343 24.80 25.83 -7.60
CA GLU A 343 24.93 25.78 -9.06
C GLU A 343 23.90 24.84 -9.71
N ASP A 344 23.70 23.66 -9.13
CA ASP A 344 22.68 22.71 -9.60
C ASP A 344 21.26 23.29 -9.48
N ALA A 345 20.96 23.98 -8.37
CA ALA A 345 19.68 24.65 -8.17
C ALA A 345 19.47 25.81 -9.17
N GLN A 346 20.50 26.63 -9.43
CA GLN A 346 20.45 27.71 -10.41
C GLN A 346 20.22 27.17 -11.82
N ARG A 347 20.96 26.13 -12.22
CA ARG A 347 20.78 25.48 -13.52
C ARG A 347 19.37 24.92 -13.68
N ALA A 348 18.84 24.25 -12.64
CA ALA A 348 17.46 23.76 -12.64
C ALA A 348 16.45 24.91 -12.74
N ALA A 349 16.65 26.01 -12.00
CA ALA A 349 15.80 27.19 -12.06
C ALA A 349 15.78 27.85 -13.46
N GLU A 350 16.94 27.95 -14.11
CA GLU A 350 17.07 28.48 -15.47
C GLU A 350 16.41 27.57 -16.50
N GLN A 351 16.67 26.26 -16.44
CA GLN A 351 16.05 25.26 -17.31
C GLN A 351 14.53 25.28 -17.16
N PHE A 352 14.03 25.32 -15.93
CA PHE A 352 12.60 25.37 -15.67
C PHE A 352 11.99 26.68 -16.15
N SER A 353 12.64 27.83 -15.90
CA SER A 353 12.16 29.12 -16.40
C SER A 353 12.10 29.16 -17.92
N ASN A 354 13.09 28.59 -18.61
CA ASN A 354 13.06 28.47 -20.06
C ASN A 354 11.93 27.56 -20.53
N TYR A 355 11.71 26.43 -19.85
CA TYR A 355 10.55 25.57 -20.11
C TYR A 355 9.24 26.38 -20.01
N LEU A 356 9.00 27.10 -18.92
CA LEU A 356 7.78 27.91 -18.75
C LEU A 356 7.60 28.94 -19.87
N ARG A 357 8.69 29.62 -20.28
CA ARG A 357 8.66 30.58 -21.40
C ARG A 357 8.26 29.92 -22.72
N THR A 358 8.71 28.70 -22.97
CA THR A 358 8.35 27.99 -24.21
C THR A 358 6.92 27.46 -24.20
N GLN A 359 6.37 27.15 -23.03
CA GLN A 359 5.03 26.58 -22.91
C GLN A 359 3.94 27.66 -22.80
N SER A 360 4.27 28.86 -22.34
CA SER A 360 3.29 29.94 -22.15
C SER A 360 3.85 31.31 -22.56
N PRO A 361 3.24 31.97 -23.56
CA PRO A 361 3.51 33.37 -23.88
C PRO A 361 3.32 34.31 -22.68
N ALA A 362 2.26 34.11 -21.88
CA ALA A 362 2.01 34.95 -20.71
C ALA A 362 3.11 34.81 -19.64
N TYR A 363 3.68 33.61 -19.45
CA TYR A 363 4.86 33.41 -18.60
C TYR A 363 6.11 34.08 -19.16
N SER A 364 6.30 34.05 -20.48
CA SER A 364 7.40 34.77 -21.13
C SER A 364 7.32 36.27 -20.87
N ASP A 365 6.14 36.86 -21.02
CA ASP A 365 5.89 38.26 -20.73
C ASP A 365 6.05 38.57 -19.24
N TYR A 366 5.49 37.74 -18.35
CA TYR A 366 5.63 37.86 -16.90
C TYR A 366 7.10 37.92 -16.46
N LEU A 367 7.91 36.95 -16.91
CA LEU A 367 9.33 36.87 -16.54
C LEU A 367 10.15 38.01 -17.16
N THR A 368 9.81 38.43 -18.38
CA THR A 368 10.48 39.56 -19.05
C THR A 368 10.17 40.86 -18.33
N GLN A 369 8.90 41.13 -18.00
CA GLN A 369 8.48 42.32 -17.27
C GLN A 369 9.02 42.36 -15.84
N GLN A 370 9.15 41.21 -15.19
CA GLN A 370 9.79 41.10 -13.88
C GLN A 370 11.27 41.50 -13.95
N ALA A 371 12.01 41.03 -14.95
CA ALA A 371 13.43 41.29 -15.11
C ALA A 371 13.75 42.72 -15.57
N THR A 372 12.82 43.40 -16.25
CA THR A 372 13.02 44.77 -16.74
C THR A 372 12.36 45.80 -15.82
N THR A 373 11.04 45.92 -15.92
CA THR A 373 10.23 46.93 -15.21
C THR A 373 10.26 46.71 -13.70
N GLY A 374 10.20 45.45 -13.24
CA GLY A 374 10.25 45.13 -11.81
C GLY A 374 11.57 45.53 -11.16
N VAL A 375 12.71 45.23 -11.80
CA VAL A 375 14.04 45.62 -11.30
C VAL A 375 14.21 47.14 -11.28
N ASP A 376 13.70 47.85 -12.29
CA ASP A 376 13.70 49.32 -12.34
C ASP A 376 12.91 49.92 -11.17
N LEU A 377 11.69 49.46 -10.95
CA LEU A 377 10.82 49.94 -9.88
C LEU A 377 11.42 49.68 -8.49
N THR A 378 11.95 48.48 -8.23
CA THR A 378 12.63 48.16 -6.96
C THR A 378 13.84 49.06 -6.73
N SER A 379 14.62 49.34 -7.79
CA SER A 379 15.78 50.23 -7.71
C SER A 379 15.36 51.67 -7.37
N ARG A 380 14.26 52.15 -7.95
CA ARG A 380 13.69 53.48 -7.66
C ARG A 380 13.09 53.56 -6.26
N GLN A 381 12.45 52.51 -5.77
CA GLN A 381 11.95 52.42 -4.39
C GLN A 381 13.09 52.46 -3.38
N THR A 382 14.14 51.67 -3.60
CA THR A 382 15.32 51.65 -2.72
C THR A 382 15.99 53.03 -2.67
N LEU A 383 16.09 53.70 -3.82
CA LEU A 383 16.63 55.06 -3.89
C LEU A 383 15.73 56.06 -3.13
N ARG A 384 14.41 55.98 -3.27
CA ARG A 384 13.46 56.82 -2.53
C ARG A 384 13.62 56.63 -1.02
N GLU A 385 13.68 55.40 -0.54
CA GLU A 385 13.89 55.10 0.88
C GLU A 385 15.23 55.62 1.40
N ALA A 386 16.28 55.54 0.59
CA ALA A 386 17.59 56.08 0.94
C ALA A 386 17.56 57.62 1.02
N LEU A 387 16.91 58.29 0.07
CA LEU A 387 16.77 59.75 0.06
C LEU A 387 15.88 60.26 1.21
N ASP A 388 14.83 59.53 1.56
CA ASP A 388 13.96 59.83 2.70
C ASP A 388 14.72 59.75 4.03
N LYS A 389 15.49 58.66 4.23
CA LYS A 389 16.35 58.47 5.40
C LYS A 389 17.43 59.56 5.55
N LEU A 390 17.87 60.14 4.43
CA LEU A 390 18.83 61.25 4.41
C LEU A 390 18.17 62.63 4.54
N GLY A 391 16.83 62.71 4.61
CA GLY A 391 16.09 63.97 4.68
C GLY A 391 16.13 64.79 3.39
N LEU A 392 16.55 64.20 2.28
CA LEU A 392 16.79 64.88 1.01
C LEU A 392 15.54 64.99 0.13
N LEU A 393 14.46 64.29 0.48
CA LEU A 393 13.16 64.42 -0.20
C LEU A 393 12.39 65.70 0.17
N ALA A 394 12.75 66.37 1.28
CA ALA A 394 12.03 67.54 1.78
C ALA A 394 12.32 68.85 1.03
N ASN A 395 13.26 68.86 0.07
CA ASN A 395 13.68 70.07 -0.66
C ASN A 395 13.30 70.08 -2.15
N ALA A 396 12.44 69.14 -2.60
CA ALA A 396 11.96 69.06 -3.97
C ALA A 396 10.45 69.32 -4.02
N THR A 397 10.05 70.57 -3.84
CA THR A 397 8.74 71.10 -4.24
C THR A 397 8.92 72.35 -5.07
#